data_AF-A0A3D5RA30-F1
#
_entry.id   AF-A0A3D5RA30-F1
#
_cell.length_a   1.000
_cell.length_b   1.000
_cell.length_c   1.000
_cell.angle_alpha   90.00
_cell.angle_beta   90.00
_cell.angle_gamma   90.00
#
_symmetry.space_group_name_H-M   'P 1'
#
loop_
_entity.id
_entity.type
_entity.pdbx_description
1 polymer ?
#
loop_
_entity_poly.entity_id
_entity_poly.type
_entity_poly.pdbx_seq_one_letter_code
_entity_poly.pdbx_strand_id
1 'polypeptide(L)'
;MKYPVLNSASYILVNTPDMVIHNGTTQTTERLSNPDSEYLRKIPSHIRKYEEVLNYIPNQVYIGNMNPSDLRDKKLPWYDLNSDTKERYGKFGEIMPQDEFIGLLKISDSFNLVLLEKSFTNDIKNKLSSHKLLSKDVYKLGEGNEIEKIKNEIEKN
;
A
#
# COMPACT_ATOMS: atom_id res chain seq x y z
N MET A 1 -11.98 39.03 -7.72
CA MET A 1 -11.83 38.00 -6.67
C MET A 1 -11.34 36.71 -7.32
N LYS A 2 -10.36 36.01 -6.74
CA LYS A 2 -9.99 34.64 -7.13
C LYS A 2 -10.70 33.70 -6.16
N TYR A 3 -11.69 32.97 -6.64
CA TYR A 3 -12.33 31.93 -5.86
C TYR A 3 -11.51 30.64 -5.99
N PRO A 4 -11.29 29.89 -4.90
CA PRO A 4 -10.74 28.56 -5.01
C PRO A 4 -11.69 27.68 -5.83
N VAL A 5 -11.17 27.04 -6.88
CA VAL A 5 -11.90 26.11 -7.74
C VAL A 5 -11.18 24.77 -7.73
N LEU A 6 -11.94 23.66 -7.70
CA LEU A 6 -11.38 22.32 -7.80
C LEU A 6 -11.05 22.03 -9.28
N ASN A 7 -9.76 22.00 -9.61
CA ASN A 7 -9.31 21.77 -10.98
C ASN A 7 -9.20 20.29 -11.34
N SER A 8 -8.94 19.43 -10.36
CA SER A 8 -8.72 17.99 -10.56
C SER A 8 -8.88 17.22 -9.26
N ALA A 9 -9.25 15.95 -9.38
CA ALA A 9 -9.21 14.98 -8.28
C ALA A 9 -8.63 13.66 -8.80
N SER A 10 -7.96 12.93 -7.92
CA SER A 10 -7.45 11.59 -8.17
C SER A 10 -7.59 10.76 -6.89
N TYR A 11 -7.66 9.44 -7.04
CA TYR A 11 -7.72 8.50 -5.93
C TYR A 11 -6.52 7.55 -5.96
N ILE A 12 -6.21 6.97 -4.81
CA ILE A 12 -5.24 5.89 -4.71
C ILE A 12 -5.88 4.71 -3.99
N LEU A 13 -5.60 3.51 -4.48
CA LEU A 13 -5.89 2.26 -3.78
C LEU A 13 -4.55 1.65 -3.36
N VAL A 14 -4.38 1.36 -2.08
CA VAL A 14 -3.08 0.88 -1.57
C VAL A 14 -3.21 -0.58 -1.15
N ASN A 15 -2.31 -1.43 -1.66
CA ASN A 15 -2.17 -2.80 -1.18
C ASN A 15 -1.25 -2.84 0.05
N THR A 16 -1.80 -3.03 1.26
CA THR A 16 -1.04 -3.03 2.53
C THR A 16 -1.15 -4.37 3.29
N PRO A 17 -0.63 -5.48 2.73
CA PRO A 17 -0.71 -6.82 3.32
C PRO A 17 -0.20 -6.89 4.77
N ASP A 18 0.90 -6.21 5.09
CA ASP A 18 1.51 -6.26 6.42
C ASP A 18 0.67 -5.54 7.46
N MET A 19 -0.07 -4.49 7.07
CA MET A 19 -1.00 -3.82 8.00
C MET A 19 -2.12 -4.76 8.44
N VAL A 20 -2.57 -5.67 7.57
CA VAL A 20 -3.54 -6.71 7.94
C VAL A 20 -2.93 -7.68 8.94
N ILE A 21 -1.68 -8.08 8.74
CA ILE A 21 -0.98 -9.07 9.58
C ILE A 21 -0.64 -8.48 10.95
N HIS A 22 -0.15 -7.24 10.99
CA HIS A 22 0.44 -6.65 12.19
C HIS A 22 -0.47 -5.67 12.93
N ASN A 23 -1.46 -5.06 12.25
CA ASN A 23 -2.31 -4.02 12.84
C ASN A 23 -3.80 -4.40 12.89
N GLY A 24 -4.21 -5.54 12.32
CA GLY A 24 -5.59 -6.02 12.41
C GLY A 24 -5.95 -6.47 13.82
N THR A 25 -7.12 -6.06 14.33
CA THR A 25 -7.56 -6.36 15.71
C THR A 25 -7.60 -7.86 15.99
N THR A 26 -8.08 -8.66 15.05
CA THR A 26 -8.12 -10.13 15.19
C THR A 26 -6.72 -10.71 15.35
N GLN A 27 -5.79 -10.30 14.49
CA GLN A 27 -4.41 -10.78 14.50
C GLN A 27 -3.67 -10.34 15.77
N THR A 28 -3.88 -9.10 16.20
CA THR A 28 -3.30 -8.57 17.44
C THR A 28 -3.82 -9.32 18.67
N THR A 29 -5.14 -9.50 18.79
CA THR A 29 -5.73 -10.25 19.91
C THR A 29 -5.29 -11.71 19.93
N GLU A 30 -5.24 -12.36 18.76
CA GLU A 30 -4.79 -13.75 18.68
C GLU A 30 -3.33 -13.88 19.07
N ARG A 31 -2.46 -12.96 18.65
CA ARG A 31 -1.03 -13.01 18.99
C ARG A 31 -0.76 -12.80 20.48
N LEU A 32 -1.59 -11.99 21.15
CA LEU A 32 -1.53 -11.80 22.60
C LEU A 32 -2.04 -13.03 23.37
N SER A 33 -3.07 -13.71 22.85
CA SER A 33 -3.74 -14.81 23.54
C SER A 33 -3.14 -16.19 23.23
N ASN A 34 -2.67 -16.37 21.99
CA ASN A 34 -2.20 -17.63 21.42
C ASN A 34 -1.17 -17.36 20.29
N PRO A 35 0.08 -16.98 20.64
CA PRO A 35 1.09 -16.58 19.67
C PRO A 35 1.45 -17.67 18.65
N ASP A 36 1.28 -18.95 19.01
CA ASP A 36 1.58 -20.11 18.18
C ASP A 36 0.34 -20.69 17.49
N SER A 37 -0.71 -19.89 17.29
CA SER A 37 -1.94 -20.38 16.65
C SER A 37 -1.73 -20.76 15.19
N GLU A 38 -2.47 -21.79 14.75
CA GLU A 38 -2.46 -22.20 13.35
C GLU A 38 -3.00 -21.09 12.44
N TYR A 39 -3.96 -20.30 12.94
CA TYR A 39 -4.49 -19.13 12.25
C TYR A 39 -3.36 -18.16 11.89
N LEU A 40 -2.54 -17.72 12.85
CA LEU A 40 -1.45 -16.77 12.61
C LEU A 40 -0.43 -17.32 11.59
N ARG A 41 -0.12 -18.62 11.65
CA ARG A 41 0.76 -19.27 10.67
C ARG A 41 0.18 -19.31 9.25
N LYS A 42 -1.15 -19.41 9.11
CA LYS A 42 -1.82 -19.54 7.81
C LYS A 42 -2.11 -18.20 7.14
N ILE A 43 -2.23 -17.09 7.86
CA ILE A 43 -2.58 -15.79 7.25
C ILE A 43 -1.71 -15.43 6.05
N PRO A 44 -0.36 -15.52 6.10
CA PRO A 44 0.47 -15.08 4.98
C PRO A 44 0.16 -15.78 3.65
N SER A 45 -0.33 -17.04 3.69
CA SER A 45 -0.71 -17.78 2.48
C SER A 45 -2.12 -17.45 1.95
N HIS A 46 -2.89 -16.65 2.68
CA HIS A 46 -4.25 -16.22 2.31
C HIS A 46 -4.33 -14.74 1.96
N ILE A 47 -3.21 -14.02 2.01
CA ILE A 47 -3.11 -12.63 1.57
C ILE A 47 -2.75 -12.61 0.08
N ARG A 48 -3.50 -11.82 -0.70
CA ARG A 48 -3.26 -11.66 -2.13
C ARG A 48 -1.91 -11.01 -2.39
N LYS A 49 -1.21 -11.52 -3.41
CA LYS A 49 -0.02 -10.87 -3.97
C LYS A 49 -0.43 -9.60 -4.71
N TYR A 50 0.51 -8.68 -4.87
CA TYR A 50 0.23 -7.40 -5.53
C TYR A 50 -0.26 -7.58 -6.97
N GLU A 51 0.27 -8.57 -7.69
CA GLU A 51 -0.17 -8.90 -9.05
C GLU A 51 -1.64 -9.34 -9.11
N GLU A 52 -2.12 -10.06 -8.09
CA GLU A 52 -3.53 -10.46 -7.98
C GLU A 52 -4.42 -9.26 -7.66
N VAL A 53 -3.90 -8.28 -6.89
CA VAL A 53 -4.59 -7.02 -6.61
C VAL A 53 -4.73 -6.16 -7.88
N LEU A 54 -3.70 -6.14 -8.73
CA LEU A 54 -3.74 -5.49 -10.04
C LEU A 54 -4.76 -6.15 -10.96
N ASN A 55 -4.86 -7.48 -10.96
CA ASN A 55 -5.78 -8.22 -11.81
C ASN A 55 -7.23 -8.19 -11.31
N TYR A 56 -7.51 -7.67 -10.11
CA TYR A 56 -8.87 -7.69 -9.56
C TYR A 56 -9.78 -6.67 -10.28
N ILE A 57 -10.82 -7.16 -10.95
CA ILE A 57 -11.71 -6.35 -11.81
C ILE A 57 -12.24 -5.08 -11.11
N PRO A 58 -12.74 -5.14 -9.86
CA PRO A 58 -13.22 -3.94 -9.18
C PRO A 58 -12.13 -2.89 -8.94
N ASN A 59 -10.88 -3.28 -8.72
CA ASN A 59 -9.77 -2.34 -8.57
C ASN A 59 -9.49 -1.61 -9.90
N GLN A 60 -9.57 -2.33 -11.02
CA GLN A 60 -9.40 -1.75 -12.36
C GLN A 60 -10.54 -0.80 -12.74
N VAL A 61 -11.78 -1.12 -12.33
CA VAL A 61 -12.92 -0.19 -12.44
C VAL A 61 -12.68 1.05 -11.57
N TYR A 62 -12.20 0.87 -10.34
CA TYR A 62 -11.95 1.96 -9.39
C TYR A 62 -10.97 3.01 -9.93
N ILE A 63 -9.87 2.57 -10.55
CA ILE A 63 -8.87 3.47 -11.16
C ILE A 63 -9.25 3.94 -12.56
N GLY A 64 -10.39 3.49 -13.11
CA GLY A 64 -10.94 3.96 -14.38
C GLY A 64 -10.37 3.30 -15.64
N ASN A 65 -9.79 2.10 -15.52
CA ASN A 65 -9.35 1.31 -16.66
C ASN A 65 -10.46 0.45 -17.26
N MET A 66 -11.54 0.23 -16.50
CA MET A 66 -12.74 -0.49 -16.93
C MET A 66 -13.99 0.30 -16.53
N ASN A 67 -15.13 0.04 -17.18
CA ASN A 67 -16.39 0.71 -16.83
C ASN A 67 -17.14 -0.08 -15.75
N PRO A 68 -17.85 0.59 -14.82
CA PRO A 68 -18.70 -0.09 -13.86
C PRO A 68 -19.78 -0.98 -14.49
N SER A 69 -20.21 -0.68 -15.72
CA SER A 69 -21.13 -1.52 -16.48
C SER A 69 -20.60 -2.92 -16.72
N ASP A 70 -19.28 -3.07 -16.89
CA ASP A 70 -18.62 -4.32 -17.27
C ASP A 70 -18.69 -5.36 -16.14
N LEU A 71 -18.91 -4.91 -14.89
CA LEU A 71 -19.14 -5.75 -13.73
C LEU A 71 -20.53 -6.39 -13.69
N ARG A 72 -21.53 -5.78 -14.34
CA ARG A 72 -22.92 -6.31 -14.34
C ARG A 72 -23.04 -7.61 -15.11
N ASP A 73 -22.20 -7.78 -16.12
CA ASP A 73 -22.16 -8.97 -16.97
C ASP A 73 -21.30 -10.09 -16.36
N LYS A 74 -20.64 -9.83 -15.22
CA LYS A 74 -19.76 -10.79 -14.54
C LYS A 74 -20.51 -11.49 -13.41
N LYS A 75 -20.42 -12.82 -13.36
CA LYS A 75 -21.02 -13.63 -12.30
C LYS A 75 -20.40 -13.26 -10.94
N LEU A 76 -21.24 -13.05 -9.93
CA LEU A 76 -20.81 -12.87 -8.55
C LEU A 76 -20.53 -14.24 -7.90
N PRO A 77 -19.58 -14.31 -6.94
CA PRO A 77 -18.65 -13.25 -6.53
C PRO A 77 -17.47 -13.08 -7.51
N TRP A 78 -16.77 -11.95 -7.45
CA TRP A 78 -15.69 -11.63 -8.41
C TRP A 78 -14.28 -12.07 -7.95
N TYR A 79 -14.15 -12.69 -6.78
CA TYR A 79 -12.85 -12.88 -6.14
C TYR A 79 -11.88 -13.80 -6.91
N ASP A 80 -12.42 -14.64 -7.80
CA ASP A 80 -11.74 -15.62 -8.65
C ASP A 80 -11.66 -15.18 -10.12
N LEU A 81 -12.18 -13.99 -10.45
CA LEU A 81 -12.17 -13.45 -11.80
C LEU A 81 -10.99 -12.50 -12.00
N ASN A 82 -10.24 -12.73 -13.07
CA ASN A 82 -9.17 -11.83 -13.50
C ASN A 82 -9.71 -10.79 -14.49
N SER A 83 -9.17 -9.58 -14.38
CA SER A 83 -9.35 -8.51 -15.35
C SER A 83 -8.52 -8.76 -16.61
N ASP A 84 -8.99 -8.22 -17.73
CA ASP A 84 -8.24 -8.18 -18.99
C ASP A 84 -7.06 -7.20 -18.93
N THR A 85 -7.01 -6.35 -17.90
CA THR A 85 -5.94 -5.40 -17.62
C THR A 85 -5.36 -5.59 -16.22
N LYS A 86 -4.07 -5.29 -16.09
CA LYS A 86 -3.32 -5.36 -14.84
C LYS A 86 -2.52 -4.10 -14.59
N GLU A 87 -2.96 -3.01 -15.20
CA GLU A 87 -2.27 -1.74 -15.15
C GLU A 87 -2.33 -1.17 -13.73
N ARG A 88 -1.18 -0.68 -13.26
CA ARG A 88 -1.07 0.03 -11.98
C ARG A 88 -1.77 1.38 -12.04
N TYR A 89 -1.67 2.07 -13.18
CA TYR A 89 -2.19 3.41 -13.37
C TYR A 89 -3.47 3.38 -14.19
N GLY A 90 -4.41 4.27 -13.87
CA GLY A 90 -5.61 4.48 -14.65
C GLY A 90 -6.01 5.95 -14.71
N LYS A 91 -7.13 6.22 -15.40
CA LYS A 91 -7.62 7.58 -15.62
C LYS A 91 -7.85 8.36 -14.32
N PHE A 92 -8.27 7.68 -13.26
CA PHE A 92 -8.66 8.32 -12.00
C PHE A 92 -7.65 8.16 -10.87
N GLY A 93 -6.60 7.36 -11.05
CA GLY A 93 -5.74 7.01 -9.93
C GLY A 93 -4.73 5.91 -10.19
N GLU A 94 -4.26 5.31 -9.09
CA GLU A 94 -3.34 4.18 -9.13
C GLU A 94 -3.64 3.13 -8.06
N ILE A 95 -3.13 1.92 -8.29
CA ILE A 95 -3.04 0.86 -7.28
C ILE A 95 -1.59 0.82 -6.77
N MET A 96 -1.31 1.42 -5.62
CA MET A 96 0.03 1.57 -5.06
C MET A 96 0.46 0.32 -4.27
N PRO A 97 1.70 -0.17 -4.44
CA PRO A 97 2.25 -1.24 -3.61
C PRO A 97 2.62 -0.72 -2.21
N GLN A 98 2.63 -1.61 -1.21
CA GLN A 98 2.82 -1.25 0.19
C GLN A 98 4.12 -0.48 0.47
N ASP A 99 5.18 -0.89 -0.19
CA ASP A 99 6.53 -0.43 0.06
C ASP A 99 6.68 1.06 -0.35
N GLU A 100 6.12 1.45 -1.50
CA GLU A 100 5.99 2.84 -1.91
C GLU A 100 5.09 3.66 -0.99
N PHE A 101 4.01 3.04 -0.48
CA PHE A 101 3.15 3.71 0.51
C PHE A 101 3.87 3.97 1.83
N ILE A 102 4.70 3.05 2.32
CA ILE A 102 5.56 3.28 3.49
C ILE A 102 6.52 4.44 3.22
N GLY A 103 7.06 4.55 2.00
CA GLY A 103 7.81 5.71 1.56
C GLY A 103 7.01 7.01 1.63
N LEU A 104 5.77 7.01 1.15
CA LEU A 104 4.87 8.16 1.23
C LEU A 104 4.56 8.57 2.67
N LEU A 105 4.36 7.59 3.56
CA LEU A 105 4.21 7.85 5.01
C LEU A 105 5.44 8.56 5.55
N LYS A 106 6.66 8.11 5.20
CA LYS A 106 7.90 8.77 5.62
C LYS A 106 8.04 10.18 5.06
N ILE A 107 7.67 10.40 3.80
CA ILE A 107 7.68 11.73 3.17
C ILE A 107 6.73 12.71 3.88
N SER A 108 5.61 12.21 4.39
CA SER A 108 4.56 13.00 5.05
C SER A 108 4.81 13.20 6.56
N ASP A 109 5.77 12.49 7.12
CA ASP A 109 6.05 12.41 8.56
C ASP A 109 6.78 13.66 9.06
N SER A 110 5.98 14.68 9.41
CA SER A 110 6.49 15.95 9.99
C SER A 110 7.05 15.78 11.41
N PHE A 111 6.77 14.66 12.07
CA PHE A 111 7.14 14.41 13.48
C PHE A 111 8.31 13.43 13.62
N ASN A 112 8.86 12.92 12.51
CA ASN A 112 9.96 11.94 12.49
C ASN A 112 9.66 10.64 13.25
N LEU A 113 8.41 10.18 13.26
CA LEU A 113 7.98 8.94 13.90
C LEU A 113 8.23 7.70 13.03
N VAL A 114 8.33 7.87 11.72
CA VAL A 114 8.55 6.76 10.78
C VAL A 114 10.06 6.53 10.65
N LEU A 115 10.53 5.38 11.12
CA LEU A 115 11.92 4.95 10.97
C LEU A 115 12.01 3.86 9.92
N LEU A 116 12.70 4.15 8.81
CA LEU A 116 12.97 3.19 7.75
C LEU A 116 14.42 2.72 7.85
N GLU A 117 14.65 1.44 7.56
CA GLU A 117 15.99 0.86 7.48
C GLU A 117 16.73 1.39 6.23
N LYS A 118 18.06 1.49 6.26
CA LYS A 118 18.88 2.06 5.18
C LYS A 118 18.67 1.37 3.83
N SER A 119 18.76 0.04 3.76
CA SER A 119 18.58 -0.71 2.51
C SER A 119 17.16 -0.52 1.96
N PHE A 120 16.14 -0.64 2.82
CA PHE A 120 14.75 -0.38 2.43
C PHE A 120 14.55 1.05 1.91
N THR A 121 15.13 2.04 2.59
CA THR A 121 15.02 3.45 2.19
C THR A 121 15.62 3.68 0.79
N ASN A 122 16.76 3.05 0.49
CA ASN A 122 17.39 3.16 -0.82
C ASN A 122 16.55 2.51 -1.93
N ASP A 123 15.96 1.35 -1.66
CA ASP A 123 15.07 0.69 -2.62
C ASP A 123 13.83 1.55 -2.94
N ILE A 124 13.22 2.13 -1.91
CA ILE A 124 12.07 3.02 -2.07
C ILE A 124 12.43 4.31 -2.80
N LYS A 125 13.60 4.90 -2.52
CA LYS A 125 14.08 6.06 -3.30
C LYS A 125 14.11 5.75 -4.78
N ASN A 126 14.71 4.62 -5.17
CA ASN A 126 14.80 4.21 -6.56
C ASN A 126 13.41 4.09 -7.21
N LYS A 127 12.45 3.47 -6.51
CA LYS A 127 11.06 3.34 -7.00
C LYS A 127 10.38 4.70 -7.13
N LEU A 128 10.38 5.50 -6.06
CA LEU A 128 9.68 6.78 -6.00
C LEU A 128 10.32 7.86 -6.89
N SER A 129 11.60 7.74 -7.25
CA SER A 129 12.22 8.61 -8.25
C SER A 129 11.56 8.51 -9.63
N SER A 130 10.98 7.36 -9.96
CA SER A 130 10.21 7.18 -11.20
C SER A 130 8.74 7.62 -11.08
N HIS A 131 8.26 7.92 -9.87
CA HIS A 131 6.87 8.25 -9.63
C HIS A 131 6.53 9.68 -10.07
N LYS A 132 5.50 9.82 -10.92
CA LYS A 132 5.12 11.10 -11.57
C LYS A 132 4.90 12.26 -10.58
N LEU A 133 4.34 11.96 -9.41
CA LEU A 133 4.01 12.97 -8.40
C LEU A 133 5.02 13.04 -7.25
N LEU A 134 5.65 11.91 -6.90
CA LEU A 134 6.46 11.81 -5.68
C LEU A 134 7.94 12.01 -5.95
N SER A 135 8.40 11.98 -7.20
CA SER A 135 9.82 12.12 -7.55
C SER A 135 10.46 13.40 -7.00
N LYS A 136 9.67 14.48 -6.85
CA LYS A 136 10.12 15.76 -6.29
C LYS A 136 10.35 15.73 -4.79
N ASP A 137 9.71 14.81 -4.08
CA ASP A 137 9.73 14.71 -2.62
C ASP A 137 10.63 13.57 -2.10
N VAL A 138 11.26 12.80 -3.01
CA VAL A 138 12.14 11.66 -2.66
C VAL A 138 13.25 12.04 -1.68
N TYR A 139 13.74 13.28 -1.75
CA TYR A 139 14.77 13.79 -0.83
C TYR A 139 14.34 13.75 0.65
N LYS A 140 13.02 13.81 0.94
CA LYS A 140 12.47 13.76 2.30
C LYS A 140 12.60 12.38 2.95
N LEU A 141 12.91 11.33 2.20
CA LEU A 141 13.15 10.00 2.75
C LEU A 141 14.42 9.93 3.63
N GLY A 142 15.38 10.85 3.46
CA GLY A 142 16.65 10.83 4.18
C GLY A 142 17.48 9.59 3.85
N GLU A 143 18.46 9.22 4.67
CA GLU A 143 19.36 8.07 4.39
C GLU A 143 18.85 6.74 4.96
N GLY A 144 17.78 6.76 5.75
CA GLY A 144 17.34 5.62 6.56
C GLY A 144 18.17 5.48 7.84
N ASN A 145 17.88 4.43 8.61
CA ASN A 145 18.44 4.16 9.92
C ASN A 145 19.08 2.77 9.95
N GLU A 146 20.08 2.59 10.80
CA GLU A 146 20.57 1.25 11.11
C GLU A 146 19.46 0.43 11.78
N ILE A 147 19.40 -0.86 11.46
CA ILE A 147 18.37 -1.75 12.01
C ILE A 147 18.41 -1.79 13.55
N GLU A 148 19.60 -1.69 14.15
CA GLU A 148 19.77 -1.65 15.60
C GLU A 148 19.12 -0.43 16.24
N LYS A 149 19.13 0.72 15.56
CA LYS A 149 18.41 1.91 16.04
C LYS A 149 16.89 1.65 16.07
N ILE A 150 16.36 1.00 15.03
CA ILE A 150 14.93 0.69 14.94
C ILE A 150 14.53 -0.29 16.06
N LYS A 151 15.31 -1.35 16.28
CA LYS A 151 15.07 -2.31 17.38
C LYS A 151 15.07 -1.61 18.74
N ASN A 152 16.05 -0.74 19.00
CA ASN A 152 16.13 0.02 20.24
C ASN A 152 14.90 0.91 20.47
N GLU A 153 14.32 1.50 19.43
CA GLU A 153 13.10 2.31 19.55
C GLU A 153 11.84 1.45 19.75
N ILE A 154 11.83 0.22 19.26
CA ILE A 154 10.76 -0.75 19.54
C ILE A 154 10.81 -1.20 21.00
N GLU A 155 11.99 -1.48 21.55
CA GLU A 155 12.14 -1.95 22.95
C GLU A 155 11.83 -0.88 24.01
N LYS A 156 11.95 0.41 23.66
CA LYS A 156 11.63 1.52 24.56
C LYS A 156 10.13 1.78 24.71
N ASN A 157 9.31 1.27 23.79
CA ASN A 157 7.86 1.43 23.77
C ASN A 157 7.16 0.18 24.33
#